data_AF-A0A2T6CZX8-F1
#
_entry.id   AF-A0A2T6CZX8-F1
#
_cell.length_a   1.000
_cell.length_b   1.000
_cell.length_c   1.000
_cell.angle_alpha   90.00
_cell.angle_beta   90.00
_cell.angle_gamma   90.00
#
_symmetry.space_group_name_H-M   'P 1'
#
loop_
_entity.id
_entity.type
_entity.pdbx_description
1 polymer ?
#
loop_
_entity_poly.entity_id
_entity_poly.type
_entity_poly.pdbx_seq_one_letter_code
_entity_poly.pdbx_strand_id
1 'polypeptide(L)'
;MVEALELPLKLPEPEIRPEQIEQLVGVLSKAEEHRASLPSAGRRKPSAGWLTAIEIATVMGDDTTDRDVRAIASAACPVVVSYPGSPGYKLWSLCTVAEIDHCIDAFEAQARDMMKRAVLYRQAYHRRFRGAPASDGRF
;
A
#
# COMPACT_ATOMS: atom_id res chain seq x y z
N MET A 1 -15.42 12.55 32.51
CA MET A 1 -14.64 11.52 31.78
C MET A 1 -15.40 11.23 30.50
N VAL A 2 -14.83 11.56 29.33
CA VAL A 2 -15.44 11.24 28.04
C VAL A 2 -14.82 9.92 27.63
N GLU A 3 -15.59 8.84 27.68
CA GLU A 3 -15.19 7.54 27.12
C GLU A 3 -14.90 7.75 25.62
N ALA A 4 -13.67 7.46 25.22
CA ALA A 4 -13.32 7.38 23.81
C ALA A 4 -14.07 6.18 23.25
N LEU A 5 -15.15 6.44 22.50
CA LEU A 5 -15.80 5.46 21.65
C LEU A 5 -14.78 5.01 20.59
N GLU A 6 -14.07 3.93 20.89
CA GLU A 6 -13.33 3.16 19.89
C GLU A 6 -14.36 2.60 18.91
N LEU A 7 -14.44 3.19 17.71
CA LEU A 7 -15.21 2.63 16.61
C LEU A 7 -14.56 1.30 16.22
N PRO A 8 -15.24 0.14 16.36
CA PRO A 8 -14.73 -1.13 15.87
C PRO A 8 -14.96 -1.17 14.36
N LEU A 9 -14.23 -0.35 13.61
CA LEU A 9 -14.17 -0.40 12.15
C LEU A 9 -13.39 -1.66 11.76
N LYS A 10 -14.03 -2.82 11.86
CA LYS A 10 -13.53 -4.06 11.28
C LYS A 10 -13.83 -4.03 9.79
N LEU A 11 -12.94 -3.39 9.02
CA LEU A 11 -12.97 -3.51 7.57
C LEU A 11 -12.80 -5.00 7.23
N PRO A 12 -13.58 -5.56 6.29
CA PRO A 12 -13.35 -6.93 5.86
C PRO A 12 -11.93 -7.01 5.31
N GLU A 13 -11.08 -7.79 5.96
CA GLU A 13 -9.77 -8.08 5.42
C GLU A 13 -9.99 -8.82 4.09
N PRO A 14 -9.36 -8.38 2.99
CA PRO A 14 -9.35 -9.19 1.79
C PRO A 14 -8.78 -10.56 2.18
N GLU A 15 -9.46 -11.64 1.77
CA GLU A 15 -9.02 -13.01 2.03
C GLU A 15 -7.81 -13.31 1.13
N ILE A 16 -6.66 -12.73 1.50
CA ILE A 16 -5.39 -12.93 0.81
C ILE A 16 -4.78 -14.22 1.35
N ARG A 17 -4.64 -15.21 0.48
CA ARG A 17 -4.04 -16.49 0.82
C ARG A 17 -2.50 -16.39 0.76
N PRO A 18 -1.76 -17.13 1.60
CA PRO A 18 -0.30 -17.11 1.58
C PRO A 18 0.32 -17.38 0.19
N GLU A 19 -0.31 -18.25 -0.61
CA GLU A 19 0.18 -18.60 -1.95
C GLU A 19 0.15 -17.39 -2.91
N GLN A 20 -0.78 -16.45 -2.70
CA GLN A 20 -0.84 -15.22 -3.50
C GLN A 20 0.33 -14.29 -3.17
N ILE A 21 0.72 -14.22 -1.90
CA ILE A 21 1.90 -13.47 -1.46
C ILE A 21 3.16 -14.12 -2.03
N GLU A 22 3.28 -15.44 -1.94
CA GLU A 22 4.41 -16.19 -2.53
C GLU A 22 4.51 -15.99 -4.04
N GLN A 23 3.38 -16.01 -4.74
CA GLN A 23 3.34 -15.75 -6.18
C GLN A 23 3.83 -14.33 -6.49
N LEU A 24 3.34 -13.30 -5.78
CA LEU A 24 3.79 -11.92 -5.94
C LEU A 24 5.30 -11.77 -5.69
N VAL A 25 5.80 -12.35 -4.61
CA VAL A 25 7.24 -12.34 -4.27
C VAL A 25 8.05 -13.04 -5.36
N GLY A 26 7.55 -14.16 -5.89
CA GLY A 26 8.17 -14.89 -7.00
C GLY A 26 8.24 -14.05 -8.28
N VAL A 27 7.19 -13.30 -8.61
CA VAL A 27 7.19 -12.38 -9.77
C VAL A 27 8.26 -11.30 -9.61
N LEU A 28 8.31 -10.64 -8.45
CA LEU A 28 9.28 -9.58 -8.17
C LEU A 28 10.72 -10.11 -8.17
N SER A 29 10.95 -11.32 -7.62
CA SER A 29 12.26 -11.96 -7.59
C SER A 29 12.77 -12.28 -9.00
N LYS A 30 11.92 -12.91 -9.83
CA LYS A 30 12.25 -13.25 -11.24
C LYS A 30 12.56 -12.01 -12.07
N ALA A 31 11.81 -10.92 -11.85
CA ALA A 31 12.04 -9.67 -12.55
C ALA A 31 13.43 -9.07 -12.24
N GLU A 32 13.91 -9.21 -11.00
CA GLU A 32 15.26 -8.78 -10.62
C GLU A 32 16.33 -9.71 -11.21
N GLU A 33 16.14 -11.03 -11.14
CA GLU A 33 17.08 -12.00 -11.74
C GLU A 33 17.27 -11.74 -13.24
N HIS A 34 16.17 -11.53 -13.97
CA HIS A 34 16.23 -11.20 -15.39
C HIS A 34 17.01 -9.90 -15.65
N ARG A 35 16.76 -8.85 -14.87
CA ARG A 35 17.51 -7.58 -14.97
C ARG A 35 18.98 -7.74 -14.64
N ALA A 36 19.33 -8.55 -13.66
CA ALA A 36 20.72 -8.82 -13.29
C ALA A 36 21.49 -9.56 -14.40
N SER A 37 20.80 -10.34 -15.23
CA SER A 37 21.39 -11.05 -16.37
C SER A 37 21.71 -10.17 -17.59
N LEU A 38 21.19 -8.95 -17.65
CA LEU A 38 21.44 -8.04 -18.78
C LEU A 38 22.84 -7.40 -18.67
N PRO A 39 23.58 -7.28 -19.78
CA PRO A 39 24.91 -6.67 -19.75
C PRO A 39 24.81 -5.22 -19.27
N SER A 40 25.61 -4.88 -18.26
CA SER A 40 25.65 -3.54 -17.67
C SER A 40 26.16 -2.53 -18.70
N ALA A 41 25.23 -1.87 -19.40
CA ALA A 41 25.55 -0.71 -20.22
C ALA A 41 25.99 0.41 -19.28
N GLY A 42 27.28 0.74 -19.30
CA GLY A 42 27.87 1.71 -18.40
C GLY A 42 27.10 3.03 -18.36
N ARG A 43 26.99 3.58 -17.14
CA ARG A 43 26.52 4.92 -16.75
C ARG A 43 25.04 4.99 -16.30
N ARG A 44 24.89 5.20 -14.98
CA ARG A 44 23.66 5.41 -14.18
C ARG A 44 22.65 4.24 -14.22
N LYS A 45 22.74 3.38 -13.21
CA LYS A 45 21.68 2.40 -12.88
C LYS A 45 20.39 3.21 -12.67
N PRO A 46 19.31 3.02 -13.46
CA PRO A 46 18.01 3.58 -13.12
C PRO A 46 17.61 3.06 -11.73
N SER A 47 16.59 3.64 -11.09
CA SER A 47 15.98 3.08 -9.87
C SER A 47 15.46 1.67 -10.16
N ALA A 48 16.36 0.71 -10.19
CA ALA A 48 16.16 -0.63 -10.68
C ALA A 48 15.44 -1.44 -9.61
N GLY A 49 14.49 -2.26 -10.04
CA GLY A 49 13.80 -3.22 -9.18
C GLY A 49 12.33 -2.92 -8.91
N TRP A 50 11.79 -1.79 -9.37
CA TRP A 50 10.36 -1.49 -9.26
C TRP A 50 9.57 -2.11 -10.43
N LEU A 51 8.39 -2.66 -10.13
CA LEU A 51 7.36 -3.08 -11.08
C LEU A 51 6.04 -2.38 -10.76
N THR A 52 5.26 -2.06 -11.79
CA THR A 52 3.91 -1.50 -11.65
C THR A 52 2.88 -2.59 -11.35
N ALA A 53 1.69 -2.20 -10.89
CA ALA A 53 0.60 -3.15 -10.63
C ALA A 53 0.20 -3.91 -11.91
N ILE A 54 0.17 -3.19 -13.04
CA ILE A 54 -0.19 -3.74 -14.36
C ILE A 54 0.83 -4.79 -14.80
N GLU A 55 2.13 -4.51 -14.68
CA GLU A 55 3.18 -5.47 -15.03
C GLU A 55 3.09 -6.73 -14.17
N ILE A 56 2.84 -6.57 -12.87
CA ILE A 56 2.70 -7.70 -11.94
C ILE A 56 1.46 -8.52 -12.28
N ALA A 57 0.30 -7.87 -12.46
CA ALA A 57 -0.96 -8.50 -12.80
C ALA A 57 -0.83 -9.34 -14.08
N THR A 58 -0.21 -8.76 -15.12
CA THR A 58 0.06 -9.45 -16.40
C THR A 58 0.87 -10.74 -16.20
N VAL A 59 1.84 -10.75 -15.28
CA VAL A 59 2.67 -11.93 -15.01
C VAL A 59 1.97 -12.93 -14.09
N MET A 60 1.13 -12.46 -13.15
CA MET A 60 0.38 -13.33 -12.24
C MET A 60 -0.78 -14.07 -12.93
N GLY A 61 -1.28 -13.55 -14.05
CA GLY A 61 -2.27 -14.19 -14.92
C GLY A 61 -3.56 -13.37 -15.08
N ASP A 62 -4.39 -13.76 -16.05
CA ASP A 62 -5.53 -12.98 -16.56
C ASP A 62 -6.61 -12.64 -15.50
N ASP A 63 -6.69 -13.42 -14.42
CA ASP A 63 -7.66 -13.19 -13.32
C ASP A 63 -7.14 -12.20 -12.26
N THR A 64 -5.86 -11.81 -12.31
CA THR A 64 -5.28 -10.88 -11.34
C THR A 64 -5.44 -9.44 -11.81
N THR A 65 -6.10 -8.60 -11.01
CA THR A 65 -6.25 -7.17 -11.32
C THR A 65 -5.24 -6.30 -10.57
N ASP A 66 -5.05 -5.06 -11.02
CA ASP A 66 -4.28 -4.04 -10.29
C ASP A 66 -4.73 -3.86 -8.83
N ARG A 67 -6.04 -4.06 -8.57
CA ARG A 67 -6.62 -3.94 -7.24
C ARG A 67 -6.20 -5.12 -6.37
N ASP A 68 -6.12 -6.31 -6.94
CA ASP A 68 -5.68 -7.51 -6.23
C ASP A 68 -4.19 -7.40 -5.89
N VAL A 69 -3.36 -6.91 -6.84
CA VAL A 69 -1.93 -6.65 -6.58
C VAL A 69 -1.75 -5.70 -5.40
N ARG A 70 -2.53 -4.61 -5.33
CA ARG A 70 -2.50 -3.67 -4.19
C ARG A 70 -2.88 -4.35 -2.88
N ALA A 71 -3.92 -5.17 -2.88
CA ALA A 71 -4.38 -5.87 -1.70
C ALA A 71 -3.35 -6.90 -1.21
N ILE A 72 -2.80 -7.71 -2.12
CA ILE A 72 -1.76 -8.70 -1.83
C ILE A 72 -0.49 -8.00 -1.31
N ALA A 73 -0.03 -6.93 -1.98
CA ALA A 73 1.15 -6.19 -1.54
C ALA A 73 0.96 -5.55 -0.16
N SER A 74 -0.23 -5.03 0.15
CA SER A 74 -0.56 -4.51 1.47
C SER A 74 -0.51 -5.60 2.54
N ALA A 75 -1.01 -6.80 2.24
CA ALA A 75 -0.96 -7.96 3.14
C ALA A 75 0.45 -8.54 3.27
N ALA A 76 1.30 -8.36 2.26
CA ALA A 76 2.69 -8.83 2.24
C ALA A 76 3.67 -7.91 2.99
N CYS A 77 3.19 -6.87 3.69
CA CYS A 77 4.06 -6.00 4.49
C CYS A 77 4.77 -6.80 5.60
N PRO A 78 6.08 -6.62 5.84
CA PRO A 78 6.99 -5.66 5.19
C PRO A 78 7.74 -6.22 3.96
N VAL A 79 7.49 -7.46 3.54
CA VAL A 79 8.24 -8.16 2.48
C VAL A 79 8.18 -7.42 1.14
N VAL A 80 7.02 -6.84 0.80
CA VAL A 80 6.84 -6.00 -0.38
C VAL A 80 6.74 -4.54 0.04
N VAL A 81 7.58 -3.71 -0.55
CA VAL A 81 7.60 -2.26 -0.34
C VAL A 81 6.79 -1.58 -1.44
N SER A 82 5.79 -0.81 -1.02
CA SER A 82 5.08 0.16 -1.83
C SER A 82 4.54 1.25 -0.91
N TYR A 83 4.67 2.50 -1.30
CA TYR A 83 4.30 3.66 -0.48
C TYR A 83 3.70 4.77 -1.36
N PRO A 84 3.02 5.78 -0.77
CA PRO A 84 2.47 6.90 -1.54
C PRO A 84 3.56 7.61 -2.36
N GLY A 85 3.36 7.68 -3.67
CA GLY A 85 4.35 8.27 -4.60
C GLY A 85 5.52 7.35 -4.97
N SER A 86 5.53 6.10 -4.49
CA SER A 86 6.49 5.09 -4.97
C SER A 86 6.30 4.79 -6.47
N PRO A 87 7.36 4.38 -7.18
CA PRO A 87 7.25 4.00 -8.59
C PRO A 87 6.42 2.74 -8.85
N GLY A 88 6.12 1.94 -7.82
CA GLY A 88 5.43 0.66 -7.94
C GLY A 88 5.64 -0.22 -6.71
N TYR A 89 6.04 -1.47 -6.94
CA TYR A 89 6.30 -2.48 -5.92
C TYR A 89 7.73 -3.02 -6.08
N LYS A 90 8.37 -3.29 -4.95
CA LYS A 90 9.73 -3.83 -4.88
C LYS A 90 9.87 -4.73 -3.66
N LEU A 91 10.77 -5.71 -3.69
CA LEU A 91 11.06 -6.52 -2.50
C LEU A 91 11.88 -5.71 -1.51
N TRP A 92 11.53 -5.83 -0.22
CA TRP A 92 12.25 -5.21 0.88
C TRP A 92 13.75 -5.52 0.86
N SER A 93 14.11 -6.78 0.59
CA SER A 93 15.50 -7.23 0.51
C SER A 93 16.31 -6.57 -0.62
N LEU A 94 15.64 -5.97 -1.60
CA LEU A 94 16.26 -5.26 -2.73
C LEU A 94 16.24 -3.74 -2.55
N CYS A 95 15.57 -3.23 -1.51
CA CYS A 95 15.52 -1.82 -1.23
C CYS A 95 16.84 -1.34 -0.60
N THR A 96 17.30 -0.18 -1.04
CA THR A 96 18.38 0.54 -0.35
C THR A 96 17.87 1.13 0.96
N VAL A 97 18.78 1.44 1.89
CA VAL A 97 18.43 2.10 3.15
C VAL A 97 17.69 3.42 2.89
N ALA A 98 18.10 4.20 1.89
CA ALA A 98 17.44 5.46 1.53
C ALA A 98 16.02 5.25 0.99
N GLU A 99 15.77 4.17 0.22
CA GLU A 99 14.41 3.83 -0.23
C GLU A 99 13.51 3.45 0.94
N ILE A 100 14.04 2.73 1.94
CA ILE A 100 13.31 2.33 3.15
C ILE A 100 13.00 3.54 4.03
N ASP A 101 14.00 4.41 4.24
CA ASP A 101 13.84 5.66 5.00
C ASP A 101 12.75 6.54 4.38
N HIS A 102 12.82 6.72 3.05
CA HIS A 102 11.81 7.47 2.31
C HIS A 102 10.41 6.83 2.37
N CYS A 103 10.33 5.50 2.36
CA CYS A 103 9.08 4.76 2.53
C CYS A 103 8.43 5.06 3.89
N ILE A 104 9.23 5.02 4.97
CA ILE A 104 8.78 5.34 6.34
C ILE A 104 8.28 6.78 6.40
N ASP A 105 9.07 7.74 5.93
CA ASP A 105 8.70 9.17 5.88
C ASP A 105 7.39 9.40 5.14
N ALA A 106 7.21 8.73 3.99
CA ALA A 106 6.00 8.84 3.18
C ALA A 106 4.75 8.33 3.92
N PHE A 107 4.86 7.21 4.63
CA PHE A 107 3.75 6.68 5.45
C PHE A 107 3.43 7.59 6.61
N GLU A 108 4.43 8.09 7.33
CA GLU A 108 4.19 9.01 8.44
C GLU A 108 3.54 10.32 7.96
N ALA A 109 3.99 10.86 6.83
CA ALA A 109 3.40 12.04 6.22
C ALA A 109 1.93 11.80 5.83
N GLN A 110 1.64 10.65 5.20
CA GLN A 110 0.27 10.28 4.84
C GLN A 110 -0.62 10.10 6.08
N ALA A 111 -0.11 9.46 7.14
CA ALA A 111 -0.85 9.28 8.39
C ALA A 111 -1.23 10.64 9.01
N ARG A 112 -0.29 11.59 9.05
CA ARG A 112 -0.54 12.97 9.53
C ARG A 112 -1.62 13.67 8.69
N ASP A 113 -1.58 13.56 7.36
CA ASP A 113 -2.58 14.17 6.49
C ASP A 113 -3.97 13.54 6.69
N MET A 114 -4.04 12.20 6.79
CA MET A 114 -5.29 11.48 7.04
C MET A 114 -5.93 11.87 8.36
N MET A 115 -5.15 11.97 9.45
CA MET A 115 -5.65 12.45 10.74
C MET A 115 -6.19 13.88 10.66
N LYS A 116 -5.43 14.79 10.02
CA LYS A 116 -5.86 16.18 9.81
C LYS A 116 -7.20 16.25 9.07
N ARG A 117 -7.35 15.49 7.98
CA ARG A 117 -8.59 15.45 7.19
C ARG A 117 -9.76 14.88 8.00
N ALA A 118 -9.55 13.82 8.76
CA ALA A 118 -10.58 13.26 9.63
C ALA A 118 -11.09 14.27 10.66
N VAL A 119 -10.19 15.03 11.30
CA VAL A 119 -10.55 16.10 12.24
C VAL A 119 -11.37 17.19 11.55
N LEU A 120 -10.92 17.68 10.39
CA LEU A 120 -11.64 18.71 9.62
C LEU A 120 -13.05 18.24 9.22
N TYR A 121 -13.19 16.99 8.76
CA TYR A 121 -14.50 16.42 8.44
C TYR A 121 -15.41 16.26 9.66
N ARG A 122 -14.89 15.84 10.81
CA ARG A 122 -15.66 15.80 12.07
C ARG A 122 -16.13 17.20 12.48
N GLN A 123 -15.26 18.19 12.41
CA GLN A 123 -15.62 19.58 12.70
C GLN A 123 -16.69 20.12 11.75
N ALA A 124 -16.54 19.90 10.45
CA ALA A 124 -17.51 20.31 9.44
C ALA A 124 -18.86 19.61 9.64
N TYR A 125 -18.86 18.31 9.93
CA TYR A 125 -20.04 17.52 10.25
C TYR A 125 -20.77 18.10 11.47
N HIS A 126 -20.08 18.29 12.60
CA HIS A 126 -20.72 18.84 13.81
C HIS A 126 -21.20 20.28 13.67
N ARG A 127 -20.56 21.10 12.82
CA ARG A 127 -21.04 22.46 12.50
C ARG A 127 -22.31 22.43 11.67
N ARG A 128 -22.39 21.55 10.67
CA ARG A 128 -23.50 21.48 9.70
C ARG A 128 -24.72 20.74 10.23
N PHE A 129 -24.53 19.71 11.05
CA PHE A 129 -25.60 18.82 11.54
C PHE A 129 -25.89 19.01 13.04
N ARG A 130 -25.53 20.16 13.60
CA ARG A 130 -25.83 20.49 15.00
C ARG A 130 -27.36 20.54 15.20
N GLY A 131 -27.90 19.59 15.96
CA GLY A 131 -29.35 19.49 16.22
C GLY A 131 -30.14 18.68 15.18
N ALA A 132 -29.49 18.06 14.19
CA ALA A 132 -30.14 17.07 13.36
C ALA A 132 -30.51 15.84 14.24
N PRO A 133 -31.73 15.29 14.12
CA PRO A 133 -32.07 14.06 14.82
C PRO A 133 -31.06 12.98 14.42
N ALA A 134 -30.53 12.25 15.41
CA ALA A 134 -29.73 11.06 15.13
C ALA A 134 -30.61 10.13 14.30
N SER A 135 -30.27 9.93 13.03
CA SER A 135 -30.98 8.97 12.19
C SER A 135 -30.80 7.60 12.83
N ASP A 136 -31.90 7.06 13.35
CA ASP A 136 -31.98 5.78 14.04
C ASP A 136 -31.23 4.68 13.29
N GLY A 137 -30.36 4.01 14.04
CA GLY A 137 -30.07 2.59 13.86
C GLY A 137 -29.34 2.21 12.58
N ARG A 138 -28.01 2.26 12.65
CA ARG A 138 -26.99 1.30 12.15
C ARG A 138 -25.83 2.04 11.49
N PHE A 139 -24.68 1.97 12.17
CA PHE A 139 -23.36 1.97 11.57
C PHE A 139 -22.65 0.72 12.06
#